data_AF-A0A7X5KN13-F1
#
_entry.id   AF-A0A7X5KN13-F1
#
_cell.length_a   1.000
_cell.length_b   1.000
_cell.length_c   1.000
_cell.angle_alpha   90.00
_cell.angle_beta   90.00
_cell.angle_gamma   90.00
#
_symmetry.space_group_name_H-M   'P 1'
#
loop_
_entity.id
_entity.type
_entity.pdbx_description
1 polymer ?
#
loop_
_entity_poly.entity_id
_entity_poly.type
_entity_poly.pdbx_seq_one_letter_code
_entity_poly.pdbx_strand_id
1 'polypeptide(L)'
;MDEIWRDIPGYEGRYLVSNYGRVYSHFHGRILTPKTSGRGYQGITLSYRGIKQRFYIHRLVADCFLPQPKTHEYEVNHKDLDKQNNHVSNLEWSTREKNFKHAYSNGKVDFRRPIRCDNKTGKQGVSKHTGGYQVSISYNKCRRYLGWFKDLDTAISVRNKEEKRLIENEVY
;
A
#
# COMPACT_ATOMS: atom_id res chain seq x y z
N MET A 1 -16.87 -4.63 27.00
CA MET A 1 -16.13 -5.89 26.84
C MET A 1 -14.88 -5.78 27.68
N ASP A 2 -14.62 -6.78 28.51
CA ASP A 2 -13.41 -6.83 29.32
C ASP A 2 -12.18 -7.00 28.44
N GLU A 3 -11.03 -6.60 28.97
CA GLU A 3 -9.77 -6.81 28.29
C GLU A 3 -9.31 -8.27 28.48
N ILE A 4 -9.06 -8.93 27.36
CA ILE A 4 -8.59 -10.31 27.29
C ILE A 4 -7.16 -10.28 26.77
N TRP A 5 -6.27 -10.99 27.45
CA TRP A 5 -4.87 -11.13 27.08
C TRP A 5 -4.59 -12.56 26.55
N ARG A 6 -3.77 -12.66 25.50
CA ARG A 6 -3.33 -13.93 24.91
C ARG A 6 -1.82 -13.90 24.65
N ASP A 7 -1.17 -15.05 24.75
CA ASP A 7 0.22 -15.21 24.33
C ASP A 7 0.38 -14.96 22.83
N ILE A 8 1.48 -14.30 22.46
CA ILE A 8 1.85 -14.10 21.06
C ILE A 8 2.50 -15.40 20.54
N PRO A 9 1.99 -16.01 19.46
CA PRO A 9 2.57 -17.23 18.90
C PRO A 9 4.06 -17.06 18.54
N GLY A 10 4.89 -18.03 18.95
CA GLY A 10 6.35 -18.00 18.81
C GLY A 10 7.09 -17.15 19.86
N TYR A 11 6.35 -16.56 20.79
CA TYR A 11 6.82 -15.68 21.86
C TYR A 11 6.13 -15.97 23.21
N GLU A 12 5.63 -17.20 23.36
CA GLU A 12 4.85 -17.68 24.51
C GLU A 12 5.61 -17.49 25.83
N GLY A 13 4.89 -17.06 26.88
CA GLY A 13 5.47 -16.80 28.20
C GLY A 13 6.40 -15.59 28.26
N ARG A 14 6.59 -14.85 27.15
CA ARG A 14 7.41 -13.63 27.10
C ARG A 14 6.61 -12.39 26.79
N TYR A 15 5.63 -12.49 25.90
CA TYR A 15 4.81 -11.36 25.50
C TYR A 15 3.35 -11.76 25.36
N LEU A 16 2.47 -10.89 25.87
CA LEU A 16 1.03 -11.01 25.72
C LEU A 16 0.52 -9.87 24.83
N VAL A 17 -0.53 -10.13 24.07
CA VAL A 17 -1.29 -9.12 23.34
C VAL A 17 -2.73 -9.10 23.85
N SER A 18 -3.30 -7.91 24.01
CA SER A 18 -4.68 -7.73 24.40
C SER A 18 -5.61 -7.51 23.22
N ASN A 19 -6.91 -7.77 23.40
CA ASN A 19 -7.94 -7.46 22.41
C ASN A 19 -8.07 -5.94 22.13
N TYR A 20 -7.49 -5.07 22.95
CA TYR A 20 -7.38 -3.62 22.71
C TYR A 20 -6.11 -3.23 21.95
N GLY A 21 -5.25 -4.20 21.60
CA GLY A 21 -3.98 -3.95 20.91
C GLY A 21 -2.86 -3.47 21.83
N ARG A 22 -2.95 -3.74 23.14
CA ARG A 22 -1.82 -3.50 24.05
C ARG A 22 -0.89 -4.71 24.05
N VAL A 23 0.41 -4.49 24.19
CA VAL A 23 1.41 -5.57 24.24
C VAL A 23 2.15 -5.49 25.55
N TYR A 24 2.10 -6.56 26.34
CA TYR A 24 2.77 -6.68 27.63
C TYR A 24 4.05 -7.52 27.48
N SER A 25 5.12 -7.15 28.18
CA SER A 25 6.36 -7.93 28.24
C SER A 25 6.55 -8.49 29.64
N HIS A 26 6.57 -9.81 29.77
CA HIS A 26 6.90 -10.50 31.03
C HIS A 26 8.32 -10.18 31.49
N PHE A 27 9.26 -10.06 30.56
CA PHE A 27 10.65 -9.76 30.89
C PHE A 27 10.82 -8.39 31.55
N HIS A 28 10.11 -7.37 31.06
CA HIS A 28 10.19 -6.01 31.60
C HIS A 28 9.10 -5.70 32.64
N GLY A 29 8.13 -6.59 32.85
CA GLY A 29 7.00 -6.39 33.76
C GLY A 29 6.10 -5.20 33.39
N ARG A 30 6.00 -4.84 32.10
CA ARG A 30 5.25 -3.63 31.67
C ARG A 30 4.65 -3.74 30.28
N ILE A 31 3.66 -2.89 30.03
CA ILE A 31 3.12 -2.64 28.69
C ILE A 31 4.16 -1.88 27.85
N LEU A 32 4.39 -2.35 26.64
CA LEU A 32 5.33 -1.77 25.70
C LEU A 32 4.69 -0.60 24.93
N THR A 33 5.44 0.49 24.76
CA THR A 33 4.99 1.65 23.99
C THR A 33 5.15 1.39 22.48
N PRO A 34 4.05 1.40 21.69
CA PRO A 34 4.15 1.26 20.25
C PRO A 34 4.81 2.46 19.57
N LYS A 35 5.38 2.22 18.40
CA LYS A 35 5.86 3.27 17.48
C LYS A 35 5.04 3.28 16.20
N THR A 36 4.54 4.45 15.84
CA THR A 36 3.82 4.68 14.59
C THR A 36 4.79 4.65 13.41
N SER A 37 4.45 3.91 12.36
CA SER A 37 5.20 3.89 11.10
C SER A 37 4.88 5.11 10.25
N GLY A 38 5.72 5.42 9.25
CA GLY A 38 5.45 6.49 8.27
C GLY A 38 4.15 6.28 7.46
N ARG A 39 3.54 5.08 7.53
CA ARG A 39 2.24 4.77 6.91
C ARG A 39 1.06 4.85 7.89
N GLY A 40 1.29 5.25 9.15
CA GLY A 40 0.28 5.41 10.19
C GLY A 40 0.00 4.17 11.04
N TYR A 41 0.58 3.01 10.73
CA TYR A 41 0.37 1.79 11.52
C TYR A 41 1.24 1.75 12.76
N GLN A 42 0.67 1.36 13.90
CA GLN A 42 1.41 1.11 15.13
C GLN A 42 2.14 -0.24 15.08
N GLY A 43 3.41 -0.23 15.46
CA GLY A 43 4.23 -1.43 15.54
C GLY A 43 5.10 -1.47 16.78
N ILE A 44 5.50 -2.68 17.16
CA ILE A 44 6.35 -2.97 18.32
C ILE A 44 7.51 -3.88 17.91
N THR A 45 8.63 -3.79 18.62
CA THR A 45 9.75 -4.71 18.42
C THR A 45 9.73 -5.75 19.53
N LEU A 46 9.61 -7.02 19.15
CA LEU A 46 9.73 -8.16 20.07
C LEU A 46 11.15 -8.73 19.97
N SER A 47 11.63 -9.27 21.09
CA SER A 47 12.97 -9.86 21.19
C SER A 47 12.88 -11.26 21.77
N TYR A 48 13.47 -12.23 21.07
CA TYR A 48 13.60 -13.61 21.52
C TYR A 48 14.90 -14.23 21.04
N ARG A 49 15.62 -14.92 21.95
CA ARG A 49 16.91 -15.58 21.68
C ARG A 49 17.95 -14.68 20.96
N GLY A 50 18.03 -13.42 21.35
CA GLY A 50 18.96 -12.44 20.75
C GLY A 50 18.48 -11.83 19.43
N ILE A 51 17.41 -12.36 18.84
CA ILE A 51 16.83 -11.84 17.59
C ILE A 51 15.75 -10.81 17.94
N LYS A 52 15.82 -9.64 17.31
CA LYS A 52 14.82 -8.58 17.43
C LYS A 52 14.07 -8.47 16.10
N GLN A 53 12.74 -8.54 16.16
CA GLN A 53 11.88 -8.42 14.98
C GLN A 53 10.75 -7.43 15.24
N ARG A 54 10.42 -6.63 14.22
CA ARG A 54 9.32 -5.67 14.28
C ARG A 54 8.02 -6.32 13.82
N PHE A 55 6.96 -6.09 14.58
CA PHE A 55 5.60 -6.56 14.31
C PHE A 55 4.64 -5.37 14.28
N TYR A 56 3.55 -5.50 13.52
CA TYR A 56 2.44 -4.55 13.57
C TYR A 56 1.38 -5.04 14.55
N ILE A 57 0.87 -4.13 15.37
CA ILE A 57 -0.07 -4.48 16.45
C ILE A 57 -1.36 -5.08 15.89
N HIS A 58 -1.95 -4.46 14.87
CA HIS A 58 -3.17 -4.99 14.24
C HIS A 58 -3.00 -6.44 13.75
N ARG A 59 -1.81 -6.83 13.28
CA ARG A 59 -1.54 -8.22 12.88
C ARG A 59 -1.47 -9.14 14.08
N LEU A 60 -0.73 -8.75 15.13
CA LEU A 60 -0.66 -9.53 16.37
C LEU A 60 -2.05 -9.77 16.97
N VAL A 61 -2.90 -8.75 17.00
CA VAL A 61 -4.29 -8.87 17.49
C VAL A 61 -5.10 -9.79 16.58
N ALA A 62 -5.01 -9.61 15.26
CA ALA A 62 -5.74 -10.45 14.31
C ALA A 62 -5.32 -11.93 14.42
N ASP A 63 -4.02 -12.21 14.47
CA ASP A 63 -3.46 -13.56 14.57
C ASP A 63 -3.86 -14.25 15.89
N CYS A 64 -4.00 -13.49 16.98
CA CYS A 64 -4.33 -14.05 18.29
C CYS A 64 -5.83 -14.17 18.56
N PHE A 65 -6.67 -13.30 17.99
CA PHE A 65 -8.09 -13.21 18.35
C PHE A 65 -9.07 -13.49 17.21
N LEU A 66 -8.66 -13.35 15.94
CA LEU A 66 -9.52 -13.66 14.81
C LEU A 66 -9.27 -15.10 14.33
N PRO A 67 -10.29 -15.77 13.78
CA PRO A 67 -10.10 -17.05 13.09
C PRO A 67 -9.05 -16.92 11.99
N GLN A 68 -8.23 -17.96 11.81
CA GLN A 68 -7.20 -17.96 10.78
C GLN A 68 -7.82 -17.73 9.39
N PRO A 69 -7.20 -16.87 8.56
CA PRO A 69 -7.69 -16.63 7.22
C PRO A 69 -7.55 -17.89 6.36
N LYS A 70 -8.42 -18.03 5.36
CA LYS A 70 -8.40 -19.19 4.44
C LYS A 70 -7.13 -19.28 3.62
N THR A 71 -6.47 -18.14 3.34
CA THR A 71 -5.22 -18.07 2.59
C THR A 71 -4.31 -16.98 3.16
N HIS A 72 -3.01 -17.12 2.93
CA HIS A 72 -1.98 -16.15 3.34
C HIS A 72 -2.05 -14.80 2.60
N GLU A 73 -2.93 -14.67 1.60
CA GLU A 73 -3.11 -13.44 0.82
C GLU A 73 -4.02 -12.42 1.51
N TYR A 74 -4.68 -12.81 2.59
CA TYR A 74 -5.55 -11.91 3.35
C TYR A 74 -4.70 -10.92 4.15
N GLU A 75 -5.13 -9.68 4.14
CA GLU A 75 -4.56 -8.59 4.91
C GLU A 75 -5.55 -8.19 6.00
N VAL A 76 -5.04 -7.68 7.12
CA VAL A 76 -5.89 -7.11 8.17
C VAL A 76 -6.40 -5.74 7.72
N ASN A 77 -7.72 -5.58 7.70
CA ASN A 77 -8.40 -4.31 7.43
C ASN A 77 -8.91 -3.69 8.73
N HIS A 78 -8.83 -2.35 8.81
CA HIS A 78 -9.44 -1.54 9.87
C HIS A 78 -10.80 -1.04 9.36
N LYS A 79 -11.89 -1.47 9.98
CA LYS A 79 -13.27 -1.17 9.53
C LYS A 79 -13.58 0.33 9.59
N ASP A 80 -13.06 1.04 10.59
CA ASP A 80 -13.20 2.48 10.75
C ASP A 80 -12.17 3.33 9.97
N LEU A 81 -11.23 2.67 9.28
CA LEU A 81 -10.10 3.29 8.56
C LEU A 81 -9.09 4.04 9.46
N ASP A 82 -9.21 3.93 10.78
CA ASP A 82 -8.21 4.42 11.73
C ASP A 82 -7.19 3.31 12.05
N LYS A 83 -5.99 3.48 11.51
CA LYS A 83 -4.86 2.56 11.67
C LYS A 83 -4.33 2.47 13.10
N GLN A 84 -4.78 3.36 13.99
CA GLN A 84 -4.42 3.37 15.42
C GLN A 84 -5.45 2.64 16.28
N ASN A 85 -6.68 2.45 15.79
CA ASN A 85 -7.70 1.68 16.48
C ASN A 85 -7.50 0.17 16.27
N ASN A 86 -6.62 -0.44 17.06
CA ASN A 86 -6.27 -1.86 16.96
C ASN A 86 -7.18 -2.78 17.78
N HIS A 87 -8.36 -2.32 18.20
CA HIS A 87 -9.29 -3.17 18.92
C HIS A 87 -9.81 -4.31 18.02
N VAL A 88 -9.89 -5.53 18.53
CA VAL A 88 -10.24 -6.73 17.75
C VAL A 88 -11.55 -6.58 16.97
N SER A 89 -12.56 -5.92 17.53
CA SER A 89 -13.85 -5.73 16.84
C SER A 89 -13.75 -4.83 15.60
N ASN A 90 -12.75 -3.95 15.56
CA ASN A 90 -12.44 -3.06 14.45
C ASN A 90 -11.60 -3.74 13.36
N LEU A 91 -11.06 -4.93 13.63
CA LEU A 91 -10.19 -5.65 12.70
C LEU A 91 -10.96 -6.77 11.99
N GLU A 92 -10.58 -7.03 10.74
CA GLU A 92 -11.07 -8.17 9.97
C GLU A 92 -10.02 -8.63 8.95
N TRP A 93 -10.09 -9.90 8.56
CA TRP A 93 -9.33 -10.41 7.42
C TRP A 93 -10.05 -10.04 6.12
N SER A 94 -9.35 -9.34 5.23
CA SER A 94 -9.88 -8.90 3.94
C SER A 94 -8.88 -9.16 2.82
N THR A 95 -9.37 -9.35 1.60
CA THR A 95 -8.48 -9.42 0.44
C THR A 95 -8.00 -8.02 0.09
N ARG A 96 -6.81 -7.91 -0.53
CA ARG A 96 -6.26 -6.62 -0.96
C ARG A 96 -7.23 -5.82 -1.84
N GLU A 97 -7.97 -6.49 -2.73
CA GLU A 97 -8.97 -5.85 -3.59
C GLU A 97 -10.13 -5.24 -2.76
N LYS A 98 -10.66 -5.99 -1.79
CA LYS A 98 -11.75 -5.52 -0.93
C LYS A 98 -11.30 -4.37 -0.03
N ASN A 99 -10.13 -4.51 0.60
CA ASN A 99 -9.53 -3.46 1.43
C ASN A 99 -9.32 -2.17 0.61
N PHE A 100 -8.82 -2.30 -0.63
CA PHE A 100 -8.67 -1.16 -1.53
C PHE A 100 -10.03 -0.52 -1.90
N LYS A 101 -11.04 -1.32 -2.27
CA LYS A 101 -12.39 -0.80 -2.56
C LYS A 101 -12.99 -0.08 -1.36
N HIS A 102 -12.80 -0.60 -0.15
CA HIS A 102 -13.25 0.01 1.10
C HIS A 102 -12.56 1.37 1.36
N ALA A 103 -11.25 1.44 1.16
CA ALA A 103 -10.52 2.70 1.29
C ALA A 103 -10.95 3.73 0.23
N TYR A 104 -11.20 3.27 -1.00
CA TYR A 104 -11.69 4.12 -2.09
C TYR A 104 -13.10 4.67 -1.83
N SER A 105 -14.06 3.81 -1.45
CA SER A 105 -15.44 4.22 -1.19
C SER A 105 -15.54 5.26 -0.07
N ASN A 106 -14.58 5.27 0.84
CA ASN A 106 -14.48 6.22 1.94
C ASN A 106 -13.51 7.39 1.66
N GLY A 107 -13.11 7.61 0.41
CA GLY A 107 -12.31 8.75 -0.01
C GLY A 107 -10.87 8.79 0.51
N LYS A 108 -10.33 7.66 1.01
CA LYS A 108 -8.93 7.57 1.47
C LYS A 108 -7.95 7.31 0.32
N VAL A 109 -8.46 6.94 -0.86
CA VAL A 109 -7.69 6.72 -2.08
C VAL A 109 -8.43 7.38 -3.24
N ASP A 110 -7.73 8.12 -4.08
CA ASP A 110 -8.28 8.67 -5.32
C ASP A 110 -7.73 7.87 -6.53
N PHE A 111 -8.62 7.41 -7.42
CA PHE A 111 -8.24 6.79 -8.70
C PHE A 111 -7.60 7.78 -9.65
N ARG A 112 -7.91 9.06 -9.50
CA ARG A 112 -7.26 10.14 -10.24
C ARG A 112 -5.87 10.20 -9.66
N ARG A 113 -4.92 9.47 -10.28
CA ARG A 113 -3.52 9.89 -10.24
C ARG A 113 -3.57 11.39 -10.49
N PRO A 114 -3.06 12.27 -9.60
CA PRO A 114 -2.97 13.67 -9.95
C PRO A 114 -2.31 13.67 -11.33
N ILE A 115 -2.97 14.27 -12.32
CA ILE A 115 -2.34 14.53 -13.62
C ILE A 115 -1.00 15.10 -13.21
N ARG A 116 0.10 14.42 -13.56
CA ARG A 116 1.39 14.86 -13.07
C ARG A 116 1.47 16.34 -13.42
N CYS A 117 1.62 17.19 -12.41
CA CYS A 117 1.69 18.64 -12.60
C CYS A 117 2.90 19.03 -13.47
N ASP A 118 3.78 18.07 -13.77
CA ASP A 118 4.93 18.17 -14.65
C ASP A 118 4.63 17.92 -16.14
N ASN A 119 3.39 17.59 -16.54
CA ASN A 119 3.07 17.32 -17.94
C ASN A 119 2.94 18.64 -18.72
N LYS A 120 4.05 19.38 -18.80
CA LYS A 120 4.21 20.72 -19.41
C LYS A 120 3.78 20.79 -20.88
N THR A 121 3.58 19.63 -21.51
CA THR A 121 3.30 19.46 -22.94
C THR A 121 1.83 19.14 -23.22
N GLY A 122 1.01 18.87 -22.20
CA GLY A 122 -0.41 18.52 -22.35
C GLY A 122 -0.68 17.16 -23.00
N LYS A 123 0.35 16.41 -23.44
CA LYS A 123 0.20 15.15 -24.17
C LYS A 123 1.08 14.06 -23.57
N GLN A 124 0.44 12.98 -23.09
CA GLN A 124 1.14 11.82 -22.53
C GLN A 124 2.18 11.27 -23.52
N GLY A 125 3.36 10.89 -23.03
CA GLY A 125 4.44 10.36 -23.87
C GLY A 125 5.27 11.42 -24.58
N VAL A 126 4.89 12.71 -24.51
CA VAL A 126 5.69 13.85 -24.97
C VAL A 126 6.24 14.57 -23.75
N SER A 127 7.56 14.51 -23.52
CA SER A 127 8.22 15.11 -22.36
C SER A 127 9.04 16.33 -22.80
N LYS A 128 8.94 17.45 -22.08
CA LYS A 128 9.75 18.65 -22.34
C LYS A 128 11.13 18.51 -21.70
N HIS A 129 12.19 18.72 -22.47
CA HIS A 129 13.58 18.73 -22.03
C HIS A 129 14.28 20.04 -22.46
N THR A 130 15.51 20.26 -21.98
CA THR A 130 16.34 21.37 -22.43
C THR A 130 16.66 21.18 -23.91
N GLY A 131 16.22 22.12 -24.77
CA GLY A 131 16.48 22.07 -26.21
C GLY A 131 15.52 21.22 -27.04
N GLY A 132 14.39 20.76 -26.49
CA GLY A 132 13.33 20.11 -27.27
C GLY A 132 12.39 19.21 -26.48
N TYR A 133 11.77 18.28 -27.20
CA TYR A 133 10.73 17.38 -26.74
C TYR A 133 11.10 15.93 -27.09
N GLN A 134 11.10 15.08 -26.07
CA GLN A 134 11.29 13.64 -26.23
C GLN A 134 9.93 12.97 -26.41
N VAL A 135 9.79 12.16 -27.45
CA VAL A 135 8.55 11.43 -27.74
C VAL A 135 8.74 9.94 -27.53
N SER A 136 7.85 9.35 -26.75
CA SER A 136 7.77 7.90 -26.53
C SER A 136 6.33 7.45 -26.47
N ILE A 137 6.08 6.21 -26.88
CA ILE A 137 4.78 5.56 -26.81
C ILE A 137 4.90 4.26 -26.02
N SER A 138 3.89 3.94 -25.23
CA SER A 138 3.83 2.69 -24.48
C SER A 138 2.64 1.89 -24.96
N TYR A 139 2.89 0.66 -25.42
CA TYR A 139 1.88 -0.24 -25.96
C TYR A 139 2.21 -1.68 -25.56
N ASN A 140 1.22 -2.46 -25.15
CA ASN A 140 1.41 -3.82 -24.61
C ASN A 140 2.51 -3.92 -23.53
N LYS A 141 2.55 -2.94 -22.62
CA LYS A 141 3.57 -2.79 -21.55
C LYS A 141 5.01 -2.59 -22.06
N CYS A 142 5.23 -2.47 -23.36
CA CYS A 142 6.51 -2.13 -23.96
C CYS A 142 6.57 -0.63 -24.26
N ARG A 143 7.62 0.05 -23.81
CA ARG A 143 7.87 1.46 -24.13
C ARG A 143 8.79 1.55 -25.34
N ARG A 144 8.35 2.26 -26.37
CA ARG A 144 9.12 2.56 -27.58
C ARG A 144 9.42 4.04 -27.67
N TYR A 145 10.66 4.36 -28.00
CA TYR A 145 11.10 5.72 -28.29
C TYR A 145 10.82 6.06 -29.75
N LEU A 146 10.22 7.23 -30.00
CA LEU A 146 9.86 7.69 -31.35
C LEU A 146 10.80 8.78 -31.88
N GLY A 147 11.49 9.51 -31.00
CA GLY A 147 12.47 10.50 -31.41
C GLY A 147 12.51 11.75 -30.52
N TRP A 148 13.42 12.65 -30.89
CA TRP A 148 13.62 13.98 -30.28
C TRP A 148 13.25 15.05 -31.30
N PHE A 149 12.48 16.04 -30.86
CA PHE A 149 11.94 17.10 -31.72
C PHE A 149 12.18 18.46 -31.10
N LYS A 150 12.49 19.48 -31.90
CA LYS A 150 12.67 20.85 -31.40
C LYS A 150 11.34 21.52 -31.04
N ASP A 151 10.30 21.24 -31.83
CA ASP A 151 8.98 21.87 -31.72
C ASP A 151 7.94 20.95 -31.08
N LEU A 152 7.05 21.53 -30.26
CA LEU A 152 6.04 20.78 -29.52
C LEU A 152 4.98 20.18 -30.45
N ASP A 153 4.51 20.94 -31.43
CA ASP A 153 3.45 20.51 -32.34
C ASP A 153 3.88 19.31 -33.19
N THR A 154 5.13 19.35 -33.68
CA THR A 154 5.75 18.22 -34.40
C THR A 154 5.83 16.99 -33.50
N ALA A 155 6.28 17.15 -32.25
CA ALA A 155 6.36 16.07 -31.29
C ALA A 155 4.99 15.42 -30.98
N ILE A 156 3.95 16.25 -30.81
CA ILE A 156 2.56 15.81 -30.59
C ILE A 156 2.02 15.10 -31.84
N SER A 157 2.25 15.66 -33.03
CA SER A 157 1.81 15.08 -34.30
C SER A 157 2.40 13.69 -34.53
N VAL A 158 3.71 13.52 -34.30
CA VAL A 158 4.38 12.21 -34.41
C VAL A 158 3.81 11.20 -33.42
N ARG A 159 3.57 11.60 -32.17
CA ARG A 159 2.95 10.70 -31.17
C ARG A 159 1.55 10.28 -31.59
N ASN A 160 0.73 11.21 -32.07
CA ASN A 160 -0.64 10.92 -32.50
C ASN A 160 -0.66 9.96 -33.69
N LYS A 161 0.25 10.16 -34.64
CA LYS A 161 0.36 9.31 -35.83
C LYS A 161 0.71 7.87 -35.47
N GLU A 162 1.69 7.66 -34.59
CA GLU A 162 2.08 6.29 -34.19
C GLU A 162 1.01 5.65 -33.29
N GLU A 163 0.33 6.42 -32.44
CA GLU A 163 -0.81 5.93 -31.66
C GLU A 163 -1.93 5.42 -32.56
N LYS A 164 -2.31 6.20 -33.59
CA LYS A 164 -3.32 5.78 -34.56
C LYS A 164 -2.91 4.49 -35.28
N ARG A 165 -1.64 4.40 -35.71
CA ARG A 165 -1.08 3.20 -36.35
C ARG A 165 -1.15 1.96 -35.46
N LEU A 166 -0.87 2.09 -34.16
CA LEU A 166 -0.92 0.96 -33.24
C LEU A 166 -2.35 0.46 -33.03
N ILE A 167 -3.32 1.37 -32.92
CA ILE A 167 -4.75 1.04 -32.81
C ILE A 167 -5.23 0.33 -34.09
N GLU A 168 -4.85 0.83 -35.27
CA GLU A 168 -5.25 0.22 -36.56
C GLU A 168 -4.68 -1.21 -36.72
N ASN A 169 -3.48 -1.48 -36.22
CA ASN A 169 -2.88 -2.83 -36.26
C ASN A 169 -3.45 -3.80 -35.22
N GLU A 170 -4.27 -3.35 -34.28
CA GLU A 170 -4.91 -4.19 -33.24
C GLU A 170 -6.30 -4.69 -33.67
N VAL A 171 -6.88 -4.08 -34.72
CA VAL A 171 -8.24 -4.37 -35.23
C VAL A 171 -8.23 -5.48 -36.30
N TYR A 172 -7.07 -6.06 -36.62
CA TYR A 172 -6.89 -7.15 -37.59
C TYR A 172 -6.32 -8.43 -36.94
#